data_AF-L7JW19-F1
#
_entry.id   AF-L7JW19-F1
#
_cell.length_a   1.000
_cell.length_b   1.000
_cell.length_c   1.000
_cell.angle_alpha   90.00
_cell.angle_beta   90.00
_cell.angle_gamma   90.00
#
_symmetry.space_group_name_H-M   'P 1'
#
loop_
_entity.id
_entity.type
_entity.pdbx_description
1 polymer ?
#
loop_
_entity_poly.entity_id
_entity_poly.type
_entity_poly.pdbx_seq_one_letter_code
_entity_poly.pdbx_strand_id
1 'polypeptide(L)'
;MLHNLYDYVEKTLKVILIFETYTYTGCKEFLIYGNLGKSELDNFLRTCSTESISCSSLCEIKKELRSKSYPTIEPQRRIIANKAWRSTFLQPVFALKKAEYKCFYEVIEQNNDISFVTLNVPLSKSLFMKIVNLKDIYAEYYTNCEMYMILKYVFPFKYRIKWMTSVACTHFNKNFALVNKLRQYSEDPEKYEFNHQTTFLSNILFGTDDIALNFRNAVNSYISFSLVGINDQQVSTTRKADTNKIIKVINLHELSIEFLFDNIYLNYSCLEQNDDVLNDKFNKHVHKRLLVVEIYDEETNINNVGANRNLYNNMSIVQKSKFLIGKNVGEIILNINEMPREINTSIFNYMNVVTIVRCRLHPNDFISTFPGHVQVILELCNVRINDGILSSHPNIIELVFIECEFESDILFLNNLKSVKLLRSTTIDGVILTFNRNIQRIMIESSKGQFNLSGIGGFNRIDIKKKNKTFFKYEKKEKYYCWMCWTCISMEQYTLIRT
;
A
#
# COMPACT_ATOMS: atom_id res chain seq x y z
N MET A 1 9.22 9.58 -40.81
CA MET A 1 10.23 10.61 -40.46
C MET A 1 10.46 10.75 -38.95
N LEU A 2 9.42 10.77 -38.09
CA LEU A 2 9.59 10.85 -36.62
C LEU A 2 10.48 9.75 -36.02
N HIS A 3 10.40 8.51 -36.53
CA HIS A 3 11.25 7.40 -36.07
C HIS A 3 12.75 7.65 -36.28
N ASN A 4 13.13 8.28 -37.41
CA ASN A 4 14.53 8.62 -37.70
C ASN A 4 15.05 9.76 -36.82
N LEU A 5 14.18 10.67 -36.39
CA LEU A 5 14.55 11.77 -35.50
C LEU A 5 14.79 11.26 -34.07
N TYR A 6 13.95 10.32 -33.61
CA TYR A 6 14.13 9.65 -32.32
C TYR A 6 15.44 8.85 -32.27
N ASP A 7 15.73 8.06 -33.31
CA ASP A 7 17.01 7.34 -33.44
C ASP A 7 18.22 8.28 -33.54
N TYR A 8 18.04 9.46 -34.16
CA TYR A 8 19.09 10.48 -34.28
C TYR A 8 19.39 11.14 -32.93
N VAL A 9 18.35 11.51 -32.15
CA VAL A 9 18.52 12.05 -30.79
C VAL A 9 19.13 10.99 -29.86
N GLU A 10 18.73 9.73 -29.96
CA GLU A 10 19.31 8.62 -29.19
C GLU A 10 20.80 8.37 -29.53
N LYS A 11 21.21 8.70 -30.75
CA LYS A 11 22.62 8.65 -31.20
C LYS A 11 23.43 9.87 -30.74
N THR A 12 22.83 11.05 -30.61
CA THR A 12 23.55 12.32 -30.45
C THR A 12 23.60 12.89 -29.03
N LEU A 13 22.60 12.61 -28.18
CA LEU A 13 22.58 13.11 -26.79
C LEU A 13 22.86 11.97 -25.80
N LYS A 14 23.85 12.14 -24.92
CA LYS A 14 24.17 11.21 -23.83
C LYS A 14 24.06 11.90 -22.49
N VAL A 15 23.65 11.17 -21.46
CA VAL A 15 23.54 11.67 -20.09
C VAL A 15 24.65 11.07 -19.24
N ILE A 16 25.39 11.92 -18.53
CA ILE A 16 26.40 11.52 -17.55
C ILE A 16 25.81 11.76 -16.16
N LEU A 17 25.60 10.68 -15.41
CA LEU A 17 25.23 10.73 -14.00
C LEU A 17 26.51 10.82 -13.17
N ILE A 18 26.64 11.85 -12.35
CA ILE A 18 27.78 12.12 -11.47
C ILE A 18 27.33 11.89 -10.03
N PHE A 19 27.97 10.98 -9.32
CA PHE A 19 27.56 10.54 -7.98
C PHE A 19 28.36 11.22 -6.87
N GLU A 20 27.80 11.21 -5.67
CA GLU A 20 28.54 11.62 -4.47
C GLU A 20 29.61 10.59 -4.12
N THR A 21 30.83 11.07 -3.86
CA THR A 21 31.98 10.23 -3.48
C THR A 21 32.53 10.65 -2.13
N TYR A 22 32.76 9.68 -1.25
CA TYR A 22 33.35 9.90 0.08
C TYR A 22 34.88 10.05 0.05
N THR A 23 35.51 9.73 -1.07
CA THR A 23 36.96 9.83 -1.25
C THR A 23 37.34 11.19 -1.85
N TYR A 24 38.39 11.82 -1.31
CA TYR A 24 39.05 13.01 -1.88
C TYR A 24 39.82 12.71 -3.18
N THR A 25 39.40 11.69 -3.91
CA THR A 25 39.89 11.44 -5.27
C THR A 25 39.35 12.56 -6.15
N GLY A 26 40.22 13.26 -6.89
CA GLY A 26 39.83 14.38 -7.75
C GLY A 26 38.79 14.06 -8.84
N CYS A 27 38.41 12.78 -8.99
CA CYS A 27 37.35 12.35 -9.91
C CYS A 27 36.19 11.70 -9.17
N LYS A 28 35.00 12.27 -9.40
CA LYS A 28 33.72 11.71 -8.94
C LYS A 28 33.37 10.45 -9.71
N GLU A 29 32.73 9.51 -9.03
CA GLU A 29 32.15 8.33 -9.66
C GLU A 29 31.06 8.76 -10.65
N PHE A 30 30.99 8.11 -11.81
CA PHE A 30 30.00 8.44 -12.83
C PHE A 30 29.47 7.20 -13.58
N LEU A 31 28.35 7.39 -14.24
CA LEU A 31 27.71 6.44 -15.15
C LEU A 31 27.18 7.17 -16.39
N ILE A 32 27.19 6.51 -17.54
CA ILE A 32 26.69 7.10 -18.78
C ILE A 32 25.43 6.37 -19.25
N TYR A 33 24.44 7.17 -19.63
CA TYR A 33 23.12 6.75 -20.10
C TYR A 33 22.86 7.25 -21.52
N GLY A 34 22.28 6.38 -22.36
CA GLY A 34 21.91 6.73 -23.74
C GLY A 34 20.58 7.47 -23.84
N ASN A 35 19.58 7.07 -23.04
CA ASN A 35 18.26 7.68 -23.03
C ASN A 35 17.60 7.51 -21.65
N LEU A 36 17.31 8.62 -20.96
CA LEU A 36 16.63 8.61 -19.66
C LEU A 36 15.18 8.16 -19.75
N GLY A 37 14.50 8.43 -20.86
CA GLY A 37 13.09 8.07 -21.09
C GLY A 37 12.84 6.57 -21.21
N LYS A 38 13.91 5.75 -21.38
CA LYS A 38 13.84 4.29 -21.28
C LYS A 38 14.03 3.77 -19.85
N SER A 39 14.36 4.64 -18.90
CA SER A 39 14.46 4.27 -17.49
C SER A 39 13.17 4.59 -16.77
N GLU A 40 12.71 3.67 -15.91
CA GLU A 40 11.65 3.94 -14.93
C GLU A 40 12.07 5.08 -13.94
N LEU A 41 13.34 5.50 -13.95
CA LEU A 41 13.94 6.53 -13.08
C LEU A 41 13.82 7.97 -13.59
N ASP A 42 13.20 8.18 -14.76
CA ASP A 42 13.15 9.49 -15.41
C ASP A 42 12.62 10.59 -14.48
N ASN A 43 11.56 10.32 -13.72
CA ASN A 43 11.01 11.28 -12.75
C ASN A 43 12.01 11.65 -11.64
N PHE A 44 12.73 10.67 -11.08
CA PHE A 44 13.77 10.93 -10.08
C PHE A 44 14.91 11.76 -10.68
N LEU A 45 15.44 11.34 -11.82
CA LEU A 45 16.60 11.95 -12.48
C LEU A 45 16.30 13.35 -13.04
N ARG A 46 15.05 13.63 -13.44
CA ARG A 46 14.61 14.98 -13.83
C ARG A 46 14.67 15.96 -12.67
N THR A 47 14.37 15.53 -11.45
CA THR A 47 14.51 16.40 -10.26
C THR A 47 15.97 16.63 -9.87
N CYS A 48 16.85 15.67 -10.17
CA CYS A 48 18.30 15.90 -10.10
C CYS A 48 18.78 16.92 -11.17
N SER A 49 18.01 17.13 -12.24
CA SER A 49 18.36 18.02 -13.35
C SER A 49 18.05 19.50 -13.10
N THR A 50 17.17 19.84 -12.16
CA THR A 50 16.90 21.24 -11.79
C THR A 50 18.09 21.95 -11.13
N GLU A 51 19.12 21.20 -10.72
CA GLU A 51 20.41 21.71 -10.24
C GLU A 51 21.55 21.52 -11.26
N SER A 52 21.24 21.13 -12.50
CA SER A 52 22.24 20.77 -13.51
C SER A 52 22.84 21.99 -14.24
N ILE A 53 24.16 21.93 -14.44
CA ILE A 53 24.90 22.87 -15.29
C ILE A 53 24.87 22.30 -16.72
N SER A 54 24.28 23.04 -17.66
CA SER A 54 24.40 22.72 -19.08
C SER A 54 25.81 23.07 -19.56
N CYS A 55 26.72 22.08 -19.57
CA CYS A 55 28.05 22.23 -20.16
C CYS A 55 27.96 22.23 -21.70
N SER A 56 27.59 23.37 -22.27
CA SER A 56 27.69 23.62 -23.72
C SER A 56 28.98 24.34 -24.11
N SER A 57 29.80 24.78 -23.16
CA SER A 57 31.03 25.54 -23.43
C SER A 57 32.30 24.82 -22.99
N LEU A 58 33.05 24.36 -23.99
CA LEU A 58 34.39 23.76 -23.93
C LEU A 58 35.50 24.71 -23.37
N CYS A 59 35.14 25.81 -22.69
CA CYS A 59 36.06 26.91 -22.38
C CYS A 59 36.50 27.03 -20.92
N GLU A 60 35.78 26.49 -19.93
CA GLU A 60 36.16 26.70 -18.52
C GLU A 60 37.07 25.60 -17.95
N ILE A 61 36.92 24.35 -18.39
CA ILE A 61 37.75 23.22 -17.90
C ILE A 61 39.19 23.28 -18.44
N LYS A 62 39.42 24.00 -19.55
CA LYS A 62 40.76 24.14 -20.16
C LYS A 62 41.77 24.96 -19.35
N LYS A 63 41.35 25.63 -18.27
CA LYS A 63 42.25 26.47 -17.47
C LYS A 63 43.04 25.73 -16.38
N GLU A 64 42.68 24.49 -16.02
CA GLU A 64 43.38 23.77 -14.93
C GLU A 64 44.28 22.60 -15.34
N LEU A 65 44.19 22.08 -16.56
CA LEU A 65 44.94 20.88 -16.95
C LEU A 65 45.76 21.07 -18.23
N ARG A 66 46.86 21.79 -18.12
CA ARG A 66 48.02 21.61 -19.00
C ARG A 66 49.15 20.93 -18.24
N SER A 67 49.18 19.60 -18.29
CA SER A 67 50.38 18.82 -18.63
C SER A 67 50.17 17.35 -18.26
N LYS A 68 50.26 16.48 -19.26
CA LYS A 68 51.13 15.29 -19.30
C LYS A 68 50.73 14.41 -20.49
N SER A 69 51.65 14.32 -21.45
CA SER A 69 51.62 13.36 -22.54
C SER A 69 51.90 11.95 -21.99
N TYR A 70 51.09 10.97 -22.37
CA TYR A 70 51.36 9.56 -22.07
C TYR A 70 51.66 8.78 -23.35
N PRO A 71 52.63 7.84 -23.31
CA PRO A 71 53.01 7.05 -24.47
C PRO A 71 52.06 5.87 -24.72
N THR A 72 52.01 5.47 -25.99
CA THR A 72 51.12 4.48 -26.59
C THR A 72 51.65 3.05 -26.38
N ILE A 73 50.92 2.15 -25.70
CA ILE A 73 51.27 0.71 -25.59
C ILE A 73 50.00 -0.21 -25.51
N GLU A 74 49.82 -1.04 -26.56
CA GLU A 74 49.53 -2.50 -26.66
C GLU A 74 48.38 -3.27 -25.91
N PRO A 75 48.04 -4.54 -26.29
CA PRO A 75 46.66 -5.04 -26.41
C PRO A 75 46.05 -5.69 -25.16
N GLN A 76 46.80 -5.87 -24.07
CA GLN A 76 46.29 -6.39 -22.79
C GLN A 76 45.23 -5.46 -22.15
N ARG A 77 45.18 -4.18 -22.56
CA ARG A 77 44.11 -3.24 -22.19
C ARG A 77 42.72 -3.66 -22.66
N ARG A 78 42.55 -4.45 -23.73
CA ARG A 78 41.18 -4.71 -24.26
C ARG A 78 40.28 -5.49 -23.29
N ILE A 79 40.84 -6.40 -22.50
CA ILE A 79 40.07 -7.21 -21.53
C ILE A 79 39.74 -6.37 -20.28
N ILE A 80 40.70 -5.58 -19.79
CA ILE A 80 40.54 -4.66 -18.65
C ILE A 80 39.58 -3.52 -19.01
N ALA A 81 39.77 -2.91 -20.19
CA ALA A 81 38.89 -1.87 -20.73
C ALA A 81 37.46 -2.40 -20.93
N ASN A 82 37.24 -3.65 -21.34
CA ASN A 82 35.89 -4.22 -21.43
C ASN A 82 35.22 -4.39 -20.06
N LYS A 83 35.97 -4.71 -18.99
CA LYS A 83 35.44 -4.82 -17.63
C LYS A 83 35.15 -3.44 -17.03
N ALA A 84 36.04 -2.47 -17.24
CA ALA A 84 35.84 -1.06 -16.87
C ALA A 84 34.74 -0.37 -17.70
N TRP A 85 34.55 -0.77 -18.95
CA TRP A 85 33.44 -0.32 -19.79
C TRP A 85 32.11 -0.76 -19.17
N ARG A 86 31.98 -2.03 -18.80
CA ARG A 86 30.75 -2.54 -18.18
C ARG A 86 30.43 -1.91 -16.81
N SER A 87 31.42 -1.37 -16.09
CA SER A 87 31.18 -0.66 -14.82
C SER A 87 30.83 0.83 -15.01
N THR A 88 31.05 1.40 -16.20
CA THR A 88 30.77 2.82 -16.52
C THR A 88 29.48 2.99 -17.32
N PHE A 89 28.99 1.92 -17.96
CA PHE A 89 27.78 1.93 -18.80
C PHE A 89 26.71 0.98 -18.26
N LEU A 90 25.51 1.50 -17.99
CA LEU A 90 24.36 0.70 -17.55
C LEU A 90 23.64 0.00 -18.70
N GLN A 91 23.76 0.54 -19.91
CA GLN A 91 23.18 -0.01 -21.15
C GLN A 91 24.20 0.14 -22.30
N PRO A 92 24.06 -0.62 -23.39
CA PRO A 92 24.89 -0.42 -24.58
C PRO A 92 24.71 1.02 -25.10
N VAL A 93 25.76 1.83 -25.00
CA VAL A 93 25.74 3.20 -25.54
C VAL A 93 26.41 3.19 -26.90
N PHE A 94 25.61 3.41 -27.95
CA PHE A 94 26.11 3.57 -29.31
C PHE A 94 26.85 4.90 -29.48
N ALA A 95 27.82 4.93 -30.40
CA ALA A 95 28.65 6.07 -30.81
C ALA A 95 29.80 6.49 -29.86
N LEU A 96 29.89 5.99 -28.63
CA LEU A 96 31.03 6.30 -27.75
C LEU A 96 32.26 5.45 -28.09
N LYS A 97 33.45 6.09 -28.10
CA LYS A 97 34.73 5.41 -28.29
C LYS A 97 35.01 4.46 -27.12
N LYS A 98 35.26 3.18 -27.42
CA LYS A 98 35.62 2.16 -26.40
C LYS A 98 36.98 2.45 -25.78
N ALA A 99 36.99 3.11 -24.63
CA ALA A 99 38.17 3.47 -23.84
C ALA A 99 37.91 3.29 -22.33
N GLU A 100 38.98 3.16 -21.56
CA GLU A 100 38.89 3.19 -20.10
C GLU A 100 38.88 4.65 -19.65
N TYR A 101 37.78 5.08 -19.06
CA TYR A 101 37.61 6.44 -18.54
C TYR A 101 37.76 6.42 -17.02
N LYS A 102 38.70 7.21 -16.50
CA LYS A 102 38.85 7.43 -15.06
C LYS A 102 37.89 8.49 -14.55
N CYS A 103 37.62 9.50 -15.38
CA CYS A 103 36.86 10.68 -14.99
C CYS A 103 35.86 11.07 -16.08
N PHE A 104 34.74 11.68 -15.68
CA PHE A 104 33.66 11.98 -16.63
C PHE A 104 34.06 13.00 -17.71
N TYR A 105 34.97 13.94 -17.41
CA TYR A 105 35.45 14.92 -18.38
C TYR A 105 36.28 14.27 -19.50
N GLU A 106 36.97 13.15 -19.22
CA GLU A 106 37.70 12.39 -20.26
C GLU A 106 36.75 11.81 -21.30
N VAL A 107 35.52 11.48 -20.90
CA VAL A 107 34.46 11.01 -21.80
C VAL A 107 34.08 12.12 -22.77
N ILE A 108 33.87 13.33 -22.24
CA ILE A 108 33.48 14.51 -23.03
C ILE A 108 34.59 14.86 -24.02
N GLU A 109 35.84 14.95 -23.56
CA GLU A 109 37.00 15.31 -24.38
C GLU A 109 37.32 14.31 -25.50
N GLN A 110 37.07 13.02 -25.26
CA GLN A 110 37.37 11.98 -26.25
C GLN A 110 36.26 11.82 -27.30
N ASN A 111 35.05 12.34 -27.05
CA ASN A 111 33.86 12.16 -27.89
C ASN A 111 33.23 13.52 -28.29
N ASN A 112 34.03 14.39 -28.91
CA ASN A 112 33.66 15.76 -29.28
C ASN A 112 32.48 15.88 -30.26
N ASP A 113 32.13 14.79 -30.93
CA ASP A 113 31.03 14.65 -31.88
C ASP A 113 29.68 14.32 -31.21
N ILE A 114 29.67 14.16 -29.87
CA ILE A 114 28.51 13.78 -29.08
C ILE A 114 28.15 14.90 -28.10
N SER A 115 26.86 15.19 -27.96
CA SER A 115 26.36 16.13 -26.94
C SER A 115 26.14 15.43 -25.61
N PHE A 116 26.56 16.05 -24.51
CA PHE A 116 26.43 15.50 -23.17
C PHE A 116 25.57 16.39 -22.26
N VAL A 117 24.77 15.76 -21.41
CA VAL A 117 24.10 16.40 -20.27
C VAL A 117 24.61 15.76 -18.99
N THR A 118 25.11 16.56 -18.05
CA THR A 118 25.58 16.08 -16.75
C THR A 118 24.52 16.26 -15.68
N LEU A 119 24.22 15.21 -14.91
CA LEU A 119 23.29 15.24 -13.79
C LEU A 119 24.02 14.85 -12.51
N ASN A 120 23.93 15.70 -11.49
CA ASN A 120 24.43 15.35 -10.16
C ASN A 120 23.38 14.50 -9.45
N VAL A 121 23.77 13.30 -9.03
CA VAL A 121 22.90 12.37 -8.31
C VAL A 121 23.30 12.41 -6.84
N PRO A 122 22.36 12.70 -5.91
CA PRO A 122 22.65 12.82 -4.48
C PRO A 122 22.77 11.45 -3.82
N LEU A 123 23.34 10.46 -4.50
CA LEU A 123 23.52 9.09 -4.03
C LEU A 123 24.93 8.64 -4.38
N SER A 124 25.46 7.66 -3.65
CA SER A 124 26.65 6.96 -4.12
C SER A 124 26.30 6.09 -5.33
N LYS A 125 27.28 5.85 -6.20
CA LYS A 125 27.10 4.96 -7.36
C LYS A 125 26.65 3.56 -6.92
N SER A 126 27.23 3.07 -5.83
CA SER A 126 26.86 1.77 -5.24
C SER A 126 25.38 1.70 -4.85
N LEU A 127 24.88 2.70 -4.11
CA LEU A 127 23.48 2.75 -3.70
C LEU A 127 22.55 2.87 -4.91
N PHE A 128 22.89 3.73 -5.88
CA PHE A 128 22.12 3.85 -7.11
C PHE A 128 22.00 2.51 -7.84
N MET A 129 23.11 1.76 -7.96
CA MET A 129 23.10 0.43 -8.57
C MET A 129 22.27 -0.58 -7.77
N LYS A 130 22.26 -0.53 -6.43
CA LYS A 130 21.36 -1.34 -5.61
C LYS A 130 19.88 -1.04 -5.93
N ILE A 131 19.53 0.24 -6.07
CA ILE A 131 18.16 0.70 -6.37
C ILE A 131 17.72 0.32 -7.79
N VAL A 132 18.60 0.48 -8.79
CA VAL A 132 18.30 0.08 -10.18
C VAL A 132 18.08 -1.44 -10.28
N ASN A 133 18.87 -2.22 -9.54
CA ASN A 133 18.83 -3.68 -9.56
C ASN A 133 17.90 -4.28 -8.50
N LEU A 134 17.08 -3.47 -7.85
CA LEU A 134 16.21 -3.92 -6.76
C LEU A 134 15.18 -4.91 -7.31
N LYS A 135 15.26 -6.15 -6.80
CA LYS A 135 14.38 -7.31 -7.09
C LYS A 135 14.08 -8.03 -5.78
N ASP A 136 13.06 -8.90 -5.76
CA ASP A 136 12.61 -9.69 -4.61
C ASP A 136 13.73 -10.27 -3.72
N ILE A 137 14.81 -10.76 -4.34
CA ILE A 137 15.84 -11.60 -3.71
C ILE A 137 16.97 -10.78 -3.05
N TYR A 138 17.14 -9.50 -3.38
CA TYR A 138 18.30 -8.68 -2.96
C TYR A 138 18.01 -7.66 -1.86
N ALA A 139 16.99 -7.89 -1.04
CA ALA A 139 16.54 -6.92 -0.05
C ALA A 139 17.44 -6.79 1.20
N GLU A 140 18.52 -7.57 1.32
CA GLU A 140 19.03 -7.92 2.66
C GLU A 140 20.19 -7.10 3.22
N TYR A 141 20.78 -6.13 2.51
CA TYR A 141 21.92 -5.38 3.06
C TYR A 141 21.92 -3.90 2.67
N TYR A 142 21.13 -3.12 3.42
CA TYR A 142 21.18 -1.66 3.40
C TYR A 142 21.65 -1.14 4.74
N THR A 143 22.46 -0.09 4.70
CA THR A 143 22.87 0.65 5.89
C THR A 143 21.79 1.67 6.29
N ASN A 144 21.86 2.18 7.52
CA ASN A 144 20.95 3.25 7.98
C ASN A 144 21.07 4.51 7.12
N CYS A 145 22.28 4.86 6.69
CA CYS A 145 22.53 5.96 5.77
C CYS A 145 21.83 5.70 4.42
N GLU A 146 22.01 4.51 3.84
CA GLU A 146 21.34 4.17 2.57
C GLU A 146 19.81 4.22 2.67
N MET A 147 19.24 3.77 3.79
CA MET A 147 17.79 3.87 4.04
C MET A 147 17.31 5.31 4.10
N TYR A 148 18.04 6.17 4.81
CA TYR A 148 17.74 7.61 4.84
C TYR A 148 17.77 8.20 3.42
N MET A 149 18.80 7.89 2.62
CA MET A 149 18.91 8.40 1.25
C MET A 149 17.78 7.91 0.34
N ILE A 150 17.40 6.62 0.44
CA ILE A 150 16.28 6.05 -0.32
C ILE A 150 14.97 6.76 0.03
N LEU A 151 14.64 6.85 1.33
CA LEU A 151 13.39 7.41 1.80
C LEU A 151 13.30 8.92 1.55
N LYS A 152 14.41 9.65 1.62
CA LYS A 152 14.45 11.09 1.36
C LYS A 152 14.41 11.43 -0.12
N TYR A 153 15.25 10.80 -0.93
CA TYR A 153 15.51 11.25 -2.30
C TYR A 153 14.85 10.39 -3.37
N VAL A 154 14.49 9.14 -3.12
CA VAL A 154 13.97 8.25 -4.18
C VAL A 154 12.51 7.91 -3.95
N PHE A 155 12.12 7.64 -2.71
CA PHE A 155 10.76 7.27 -2.35
C PHE A 155 9.67 8.26 -2.79
N PRO A 156 9.85 9.59 -2.68
CA PRO A 156 8.83 10.56 -3.10
C PRO A 156 8.44 10.45 -4.59
N PHE A 157 9.33 9.94 -5.43
CA PHE A 157 9.11 9.81 -6.87
C PHE A 157 8.37 8.52 -7.25
N LYS A 158 7.99 7.70 -6.26
CA LYS A 158 7.25 6.44 -6.42
C LYS A 158 7.92 5.40 -7.34
N TYR A 159 9.19 5.59 -7.69
CA TYR A 159 9.97 4.66 -8.49
C TYR A 159 10.06 3.30 -7.79
N ARG A 160 9.49 2.23 -8.36
CA ARG A 160 9.50 0.91 -7.73
C ARG A 160 9.07 0.94 -6.26
N ILE A 161 8.08 1.78 -5.93
CA ILE A 161 7.64 2.03 -4.55
C ILE A 161 7.34 0.75 -3.76
N LYS A 162 6.69 -0.23 -4.40
CA LYS A 162 6.44 -1.56 -3.83
C LYS A 162 7.72 -2.22 -3.30
N TRP A 163 8.77 -2.19 -4.10
CA TRP A 163 10.05 -2.80 -3.77
C TRP A 163 10.83 -2.03 -2.70
N MET A 164 10.88 -0.70 -2.80
CA MET A 164 11.56 0.13 -1.80
C MET A 164 10.88 0.05 -0.44
N THR A 165 9.55 0.01 -0.42
CA THR A 165 8.76 -0.18 0.80
C THR A 165 9.12 -1.51 1.45
N SER A 166 9.20 -2.59 0.66
CA SER A 166 9.61 -3.90 1.17
C SER A 166 11.00 -3.86 1.80
N VAL A 167 11.98 -3.21 1.14
CA VAL A 167 13.35 -3.09 1.67
C VAL A 167 13.36 -2.30 2.97
N ALA A 168 12.66 -1.17 3.02
CA ALA A 168 12.58 -0.35 4.23
C ALA A 168 11.98 -1.16 5.40
N CYS A 169 10.85 -1.85 5.17
CA CYS A 169 10.24 -2.69 6.19
C CYS A 169 11.16 -3.81 6.68
N THR A 170 11.84 -4.51 5.76
CA THR A 170 12.80 -5.56 6.13
C THR A 170 13.97 -4.99 6.93
N HIS A 171 14.50 -3.83 6.52
CA HIS A 171 15.59 -3.15 7.23
C HIS A 171 15.18 -2.79 8.65
N PHE A 172 14.06 -2.08 8.83
CA PHE A 172 13.61 -1.68 10.15
C PHE A 172 13.25 -2.88 11.03
N ASN A 173 12.61 -3.91 10.46
CA ASN A 173 12.25 -5.10 11.24
C ASN A 173 13.48 -5.85 11.79
N LYS A 174 14.57 -5.93 11.00
CA LYS A 174 15.83 -6.57 11.42
C LYS A 174 16.65 -5.70 12.39
N ASN A 175 16.42 -4.39 12.44
CA ASN A 175 17.21 -3.44 13.23
C ASN A 175 16.42 -2.90 14.43
N PHE A 176 15.97 -3.77 15.34
CA PHE A 176 15.19 -3.40 16.52
C PHE A 176 15.81 -2.28 17.37
N ALA A 177 17.13 -2.30 17.57
CA ALA A 177 17.84 -1.26 18.32
C ALA A 177 17.71 0.13 17.66
N LEU A 178 17.73 0.20 16.32
CA LEU A 178 17.49 1.44 15.59
C LEU A 178 16.05 1.90 15.79
N VAL A 179 15.07 1.01 15.63
CA VAL A 179 13.65 1.35 15.79
C VAL A 179 13.37 1.92 17.18
N ASN A 180 13.91 1.31 18.23
CA ASN A 180 13.74 1.81 19.61
C ASN A 180 14.37 3.19 19.78
N LYS A 181 15.57 3.41 19.22
CA LYS A 181 16.23 4.72 19.24
C LYS A 181 15.39 5.78 18.52
N LEU A 182 14.84 5.45 17.35
CA LEU A 182 13.97 6.36 16.58
C LEU A 182 12.65 6.64 17.32
N ARG A 183 12.11 5.65 18.04
CA ARG A 183 10.90 5.79 18.84
C ARG A 183 11.11 6.73 20.03
N GLN A 184 12.16 6.51 20.81
CA GLN A 184 12.54 7.37 21.95
C GLN A 184 12.65 8.83 21.54
N TYR A 185 13.23 9.12 20.38
CA TYR A 185 13.26 10.48 19.85
C TYR A 185 11.88 11.06 19.56
N SER A 186 10.96 10.26 19.01
CA SER A 186 9.61 10.76 18.70
C SER A 186 8.79 11.06 19.96
N GLU A 187 9.10 10.38 21.07
CA GLU A 187 8.45 10.55 22.37
C GLU A 187 9.03 11.74 23.14
N ASP A 188 10.34 11.97 23.06
CA ASP A 188 11.03 13.05 23.77
C ASP A 188 12.15 13.67 22.89
N PRO A 189 11.78 14.60 21.97
CA PRO A 189 12.74 15.20 21.05
C PRO A 189 13.80 16.08 21.73
N GLU A 190 13.48 16.65 22.90
CA GLU A 190 14.34 17.62 23.60
C GLU A 190 15.48 16.95 24.38
N LYS A 191 15.27 15.71 24.81
CA LYS A 191 16.24 14.97 25.62
C LYS A 191 17.42 14.42 24.83
N TYR A 192 17.35 14.36 23.51
CA TYR A 192 18.36 13.71 22.69
C TYR A 192 18.82 14.59 21.52
N GLU A 193 20.11 14.91 21.48
CA GLU A 193 20.75 15.48 20.29
C GLU A 193 20.99 14.37 19.26
N PHE A 194 20.12 14.30 18.26
CA PHE A 194 20.30 13.40 17.14
C PHE A 194 20.69 14.13 15.86
N ASN A 195 21.42 13.42 15.00
CA ASN A 195 21.73 13.93 13.67
C ASN A 195 20.47 14.03 12.80
N HIS A 196 20.54 14.90 11.78
CA HIS A 196 19.46 15.13 10.83
C HIS A 196 18.89 13.83 10.22
N GLN A 197 19.73 12.82 9.99
CA GLN A 197 19.29 11.53 9.43
C GLN A 197 18.35 10.79 10.37
N THR A 198 18.69 10.72 11.66
CA THR A 198 17.90 10.05 12.69
C THR A 198 16.57 10.78 12.89
N THR A 199 16.60 12.12 12.95
CA THR A 199 15.39 12.95 13.03
C THR A 199 14.44 12.67 11.86
N PHE A 200 14.98 12.65 10.64
CA PHE A 200 14.18 12.37 9.44
C PHE A 200 13.57 10.96 9.45
N LEU A 201 14.37 9.94 9.77
CA LEU A 201 13.89 8.55 9.83
C LEU A 201 12.82 8.37 10.92
N SER A 202 13.00 9.00 12.08
CA SER A 202 12.01 8.94 13.16
C SER A 202 10.70 9.60 12.73
N ASN A 203 10.78 10.77 12.07
CA ASN A 203 9.60 11.44 11.55
C ASN A 203 8.87 10.60 10.49
N ILE A 204 9.57 9.93 9.58
CA ILE A 204 8.93 9.02 8.61
C ILE A 204 8.17 7.87 9.30
N LEU A 205 8.75 7.28 10.35
CA LEU A 205 8.17 6.11 11.01
C LEU A 205 7.05 6.46 12.01
N PHE A 206 7.22 7.54 12.77
CA PHE A 206 6.37 7.88 13.91
C PHE A 206 5.65 9.23 13.78
N GLY A 207 6.07 10.07 12.83
CA GLY A 207 5.47 11.38 12.54
C GLY A 207 4.07 11.29 11.93
N THR A 208 3.41 12.44 11.87
CA THR A 208 2.04 12.60 11.37
C THR A 208 1.96 13.50 10.14
N ASP A 209 3.12 13.85 9.57
CA ASP A 209 3.19 14.64 8.35
C ASP A 209 2.86 13.82 7.10
N ASP A 210 2.71 14.50 5.97
CA ASP A 210 2.34 13.85 4.71
C ASP A 210 3.35 12.79 4.26
N ILE A 211 4.64 12.96 4.59
CA ILE A 211 5.68 12.01 4.21
C ILE A 211 5.51 10.70 4.99
N ALA A 212 5.33 10.79 6.31
CA ALA A 212 5.06 9.65 7.17
C ALA A 212 3.77 8.92 6.77
N LEU A 213 2.71 9.68 6.47
CA LEU A 213 1.44 9.14 5.98
C LEU A 213 1.61 8.41 4.65
N ASN A 214 2.34 9.00 3.70
CA ASN A 214 2.63 8.39 2.41
C ASN A 214 3.43 7.09 2.53
N PHE A 215 4.42 7.05 3.42
CA PHE A 215 5.18 5.83 3.68
C PHE A 215 4.29 4.72 4.23
N ARG A 216 3.50 4.99 5.28
CA ARG A 216 2.56 4.00 5.85
C ARG A 216 1.52 3.53 4.83
N ASN A 217 0.94 4.46 4.07
CA ASN A 217 0.01 4.11 3.00
C ASN A 217 0.65 3.17 1.97
N ALA A 218 1.92 3.39 1.63
CA ALA A 218 2.65 2.47 0.75
C ALA A 218 2.85 1.08 1.40
N VAL A 219 3.18 1.01 2.70
CA VAL A 219 3.28 -0.25 3.44
C VAL A 219 1.96 -1.02 3.35
N ASN A 220 0.85 -0.41 3.75
CA ASN A 220 -0.47 -1.04 3.76
C ASN A 220 -1.00 -1.37 2.35
N SER A 221 -0.55 -0.65 1.32
CA SER A 221 -0.95 -0.88 -0.08
C SER A 221 -0.13 -1.96 -0.78
N TYR A 222 1.17 -2.05 -0.53
CA TYR A 222 2.07 -2.88 -1.35
C TYR A 222 2.65 -4.10 -0.63
N ILE A 223 2.61 -4.14 0.70
CA ILE A 223 3.19 -5.21 1.49
C ILE A 223 2.09 -5.94 2.25
N SER A 224 2.19 -7.26 2.31
CA SER A 224 1.39 -8.11 3.18
C SER A 224 2.32 -8.89 4.09
N PHE A 225 2.22 -8.65 5.39
CA PHE A 225 2.92 -9.43 6.40
C PHE A 225 2.07 -10.62 6.85
N SER A 226 2.69 -11.80 6.81
CA SER A 226 2.23 -13.03 7.45
C SER A 226 3.09 -13.24 8.69
N LEU A 227 2.53 -12.91 9.84
CA LEU A 227 3.20 -13.04 11.13
C LEU A 227 2.95 -14.46 11.64
N VAL A 228 4.02 -15.23 11.79
CA VAL A 228 3.96 -16.62 12.25
C VAL A 228 4.14 -16.62 13.77
N GLY A 229 3.10 -17.04 14.47
CA GLY A 229 3.08 -17.19 15.92
C GLY A 229 3.46 -18.60 16.37
N ILE A 230 2.98 -18.97 17.56
CA ILE A 230 3.15 -20.30 18.13
C ILE A 230 2.38 -21.33 17.29
N ASN A 231 2.92 -22.54 17.13
CA ASN A 231 2.34 -23.65 16.34
C ASN A 231 2.08 -23.32 14.86
N ASP A 232 2.91 -22.45 14.27
CA ASP A 232 2.76 -21.97 12.88
C ASP A 232 1.42 -21.27 12.58
N GLN A 233 0.69 -20.86 13.62
CA GLN A 233 -0.54 -20.08 13.47
C GLN A 233 -0.22 -18.70 12.88
N GLN A 234 -1.00 -18.27 11.89
CA GLN A 234 -0.70 -17.08 11.11
C GLN A 234 -1.63 -15.92 11.45
N VAL A 235 -1.02 -14.78 11.73
CA VAL A 235 -1.66 -13.47 11.81
C VAL A 235 -1.31 -12.70 10.54
N SER A 236 -2.30 -12.29 9.77
CA SER A 236 -2.09 -11.54 8.52
C SER A 236 -2.35 -10.05 8.71
N THR A 237 -1.67 -9.20 7.96
CA THR A 237 -1.96 -7.75 7.91
C THR A 237 -2.87 -7.37 6.74
N THR A 238 -3.26 -8.34 5.92
CA THR A 238 -4.21 -8.17 4.82
C THR A 238 -5.19 -9.34 4.76
N ARG A 239 -6.46 -9.08 4.39
CA ARG A 239 -7.53 -10.09 4.40
C ARG A 239 -7.31 -11.24 3.41
N LYS A 240 -6.74 -10.93 2.25
CA LYS A 240 -6.55 -11.87 1.15
C LYS A 240 -5.17 -11.67 0.56
N ALA A 241 -4.59 -12.75 0.04
CA ALA A 241 -3.41 -12.71 -0.80
C ALA A 241 -3.72 -11.89 -2.07
N ASP A 242 -3.57 -10.59 -1.98
CA ASP A 242 -3.60 -9.70 -3.12
C ASP A 242 -2.34 -10.00 -3.94
N THR A 243 -2.55 -10.50 -5.16
CA THR A 243 -1.47 -10.85 -6.09
C THR A 243 -0.54 -9.67 -6.37
N ASN A 244 -0.99 -8.44 -6.12
CA ASN A 244 -0.20 -7.24 -6.31
C ASN A 244 0.66 -6.85 -5.10
N LYS A 245 0.59 -7.57 -3.97
CA LYS A 245 1.41 -7.29 -2.78
C LYS A 245 2.64 -8.19 -2.69
N ILE A 246 3.73 -7.68 -2.09
CA ILE A 246 4.86 -8.53 -1.65
C ILE A 246 4.45 -9.16 -0.34
N ILE A 247 4.52 -10.49 -0.27
CA ILE A 247 4.28 -11.23 0.96
C ILE A 247 5.61 -11.33 1.73
N LYS A 248 5.59 -10.94 3.00
CA LYS A 248 6.71 -11.09 3.93
C LYS A 248 6.28 -11.94 5.12
N VAL A 249 7.03 -12.99 5.37
CA VAL A 249 6.84 -13.84 6.54
C VAL A 249 7.76 -13.34 7.64
N ILE A 250 7.21 -13.08 8.83
CA ILE A 250 7.95 -12.59 10.00
C ILE A 250 7.53 -13.41 11.20
N ASN A 251 8.46 -13.81 12.07
CA ASN A 251 8.10 -14.40 13.35
C ASN A 251 7.43 -13.32 14.22
N LEU A 252 6.24 -13.58 14.75
CA LEU A 252 5.49 -12.63 15.58
C LEU A 252 6.30 -12.14 16.79
N HIS A 253 7.14 -12.99 17.38
CA HIS A 253 8.02 -12.62 18.49
C HIS A 253 9.16 -11.67 18.08
N GLU A 254 9.58 -11.71 16.81
CA GLU A 254 10.66 -10.88 16.25
C GLU A 254 10.14 -9.58 15.62
N LEU A 255 8.83 -9.39 15.56
CA LEU A 255 8.21 -8.20 15.00
C LEU A 255 8.69 -6.94 15.75
N SER A 256 9.16 -5.94 15.00
CA SER A 256 9.54 -4.63 15.54
C SER A 256 8.98 -3.43 14.76
N ILE A 257 8.14 -3.70 13.76
CA ILE A 257 7.49 -2.67 12.92
C ILE A 257 5.97 -2.67 13.07
N GLU A 258 5.47 -3.14 14.22
CA GLU A 258 4.05 -3.27 14.54
C GLU A 258 3.26 -1.97 14.33
N PHE A 259 3.89 -0.82 14.58
CA PHE A 259 3.30 0.52 14.47
C PHE A 259 3.02 0.97 13.02
N LEU A 260 3.47 0.21 12.02
CA LEU A 260 3.18 0.46 10.60
C LEU A 260 1.85 -0.17 10.16
N PHE A 261 1.25 -1.04 10.97
CA PHE A 261 0.07 -1.81 10.58
C PHE A 261 -1.21 -1.08 10.98
N ASP A 262 -2.10 -0.87 10.02
CA ASP A 262 -3.43 -0.33 10.29
C ASP A 262 -4.44 -1.46 10.60
N ASN A 263 -4.17 -2.69 10.13
CA ASN A 263 -5.10 -3.80 10.21
C ASN A 263 -4.39 -5.11 10.59
N ILE A 264 -5.06 -5.94 11.38
CA ILE A 264 -4.69 -7.32 11.64
C ILE A 264 -5.88 -8.23 11.35
N TYR A 265 -5.61 -9.40 10.75
CA TYR A 265 -6.54 -10.45 10.42
C TYR A 265 -6.04 -11.75 11.05
N LEU A 266 -6.85 -12.40 11.86
CA LEU A 266 -6.48 -13.64 12.56
C LEU A 266 -7.72 -14.48 12.86
N ASN A 267 -7.54 -15.76 13.14
CA ASN A 267 -8.64 -16.61 13.59
C ASN A 267 -8.68 -16.73 15.13
N TYR A 268 -9.77 -17.26 15.67
CA TYR A 268 -9.95 -17.40 17.13
C TYR A 268 -8.86 -18.26 17.79
N SER A 269 -8.44 -19.36 17.17
CA SER A 269 -7.39 -20.23 17.71
C SER A 269 -6.03 -19.53 17.77
N CYS A 270 -5.71 -18.74 16.76
CA CYS A 270 -4.51 -17.93 16.71
C CYS A 270 -4.53 -16.84 17.79
N LEU A 271 -5.67 -16.18 18.02
CA LEU A 271 -5.85 -15.22 19.11
C LEU A 271 -5.56 -15.87 20.46
N GLU A 272 -6.21 -16.99 20.75
CA GLU A 272 -6.09 -17.68 22.03
C GLU A 272 -4.65 -18.08 22.31
N GLN A 273 -3.93 -18.60 21.31
CA GLN A 273 -2.56 -19.06 21.47
C GLN A 273 -1.52 -17.94 21.52
N ASN A 274 -1.81 -16.78 20.94
CA ASN A 274 -0.84 -15.68 20.79
C ASN A 274 -1.25 -14.40 21.54
N ASP A 275 -2.29 -14.41 22.37
CA ASP A 275 -2.84 -13.22 23.04
C ASP A 275 -1.76 -12.42 23.78
N ASP A 276 -0.94 -13.09 24.60
CA ASP A 276 0.11 -12.42 25.37
C ASP A 276 1.16 -11.77 24.46
N VAL A 277 1.54 -12.43 23.35
CA VAL A 277 2.53 -11.90 22.40
C VAL A 277 1.95 -10.73 21.61
N LEU A 278 0.69 -10.85 21.18
CA LEU A 278 -0.03 -9.79 20.48
C LEU A 278 -0.18 -8.57 21.40
N ASN A 279 -0.59 -8.77 22.65
CA ASN A 279 -0.68 -7.72 23.65
C ASN A 279 0.69 -7.06 23.86
N ASP A 280 1.75 -7.86 23.99
CA ASP A 280 3.10 -7.35 24.18
C ASP A 280 3.60 -6.51 23.01
N LYS A 281 3.30 -6.91 21.77
CA LYS A 281 3.71 -6.16 20.58
C LYS A 281 2.87 -4.91 20.39
N PHE A 282 1.55 -5.04 20.40
CA PHE A 282 0.65 -3.99 19.95
C PHE A 282 0.13 -3.08 21.05
N ASN A 283 0.18 -3.44 22.35
CA ASN A 283 -0.37 -2.62 23.45
C ASN A 283 0.66 -2.05 24.41
N LYS A 284 1.91 -2.51 24.41
CA LYS A 284 2.94 -1.97 25.33
C LYS A 284 3.24 -0.49 25.08
N HIS A 285 3.07 -0.02 23.85
CA HIS A 285 3.41 1.34 23.44
C HIS A 285 2.19 2.03 22.86
N VAL A 286 1.80 3.19 23.40
CA VAL A 286 0.65 3.93 22.87
C VAL A 286 0.97 4.42 21.46
N HIS A 287 0.18 4.00 20.49
CA HIS A 287 0.29 4.46 19.11
C HIS A 287 -0.69 5.60 18.86
N LYS A 288 -0.29 6.59 18.04
CA LYS A 288 -1.19 7.68 17.63
C LYS A 288 -2.38 7.18 16.80
N ARG A 289 -2.24 6.02 16.18
CA ARG A 289 -3.28 5.37 15.36
C ARG A 289 -3.74 4.11 16.04
N LEU A 290 -5.04 3.90 15.98
CA LEU A 290 -5.69 2.72 16.51
C LEU A 290 -5.76 1.65 15.43
N LEU A 291 -5.50 0.42 15.85
CA LEU A 291 -5.52 -0.77 15.03
C LEU A 291 -6.95 -1.28 14.83
N VAL A 292 -7.23 -1.75 13.61
CA VAL A 292 -8.43 -2.53 13.30
C VAL A 292 -8.08 -4.01 13.38
N VAL A 293 -8.79 -4.78 14.21
CA VAL A 293 -8.57 -6.22 14.35
C VAL A 293 -9.77 -6.98 13.81
N GLU A 294 -9.57 -7.76 12.77
CA GLU A 294 -10.58 -8.63 12.19
C GLU A 294 -10.34 -10.09 12.57
N ILE A 295 -11.32 -10.69 13.22
CA ILE A 295 -11.28 -12.08 13.68
C ILE A 295 -12.23 -12.90 12.81
N TYR A 296 -11.74 -13.98 12.22
CA TYR A 296 -12.54 -14.87 11.40
C TYR A 296 -12.62 -16.28 11.98
N ASP A 297 -13.72 -16.97 11.70
CA ASP A 297 -13.84 -18.39 11.97
C ASP A 297 -13.01 -19.16 10.94
N GLU A 298 -12.27 -20.18 11.36
CA GLU A 298 -11.67 -21.11 10.41
C GLU A 298 -12.82 -21.72 9.59
N GLU A 299 -12.64 -21.95 8.29
CA GLU A 299 -13.66 -22.61 7.46
C GLU A 299 -13.88 -24.03 8.01
N THR A 300 -14.77 -24.15 8.99
CA THR A 300 -15.22 -25.41 9.54
C THR A 300 -16.12 -26.02 8.48
N ASN A 301 -15.76 -27.21 8.00
CA ASN A 301 -16.59 -27.98 7.08
C ASN A 301 -18.05 -27.97 7.59
N ILE A 302 -18.95 -27.43 6.77
CA ILE A 302 -20.35 -27.04 7.01
C ILE A 302 -21.27 -28.17 7.55
N ASN A 303 -20.73 -29.35 7.82
CA ASN A 303 -21.51 -30.55 8.16
C ASN A 303 -21.45 -30.95 9.65
N ASN A 304 -20.82 -30.17 10.53
CA ASN A 304 -20.68 -30.56 11.94
C ASN A 304 -21.65 -29.83 12.88
N VAL A 305 -22.52 -30.62 13.52
CA VAL A 305 -23.52 -30.27 14.56
C VAL A 305 -22.92 -29.59 15.81
N GLY A 306 -21.61 -29.29 15.84
CA GLY A 306 -20.88 -28.66 16.94
C GLY A 306 -20.80 -27.12 16.91
N ALA A 307 -21.32 -26.47 15.87
CA ALA A 307 -21.11 -25.04 15.62
C ALA A 307 -21.52 -24.10 16.79
N ASN A 308 -22.61 -24.41 17.50
CA ASN A 308 -23.04 -23.60 18.64
C ASN A 308 -22.05 -23.61 19.81
N ARG A 309 -21.34 -24.72 20.07
CA ARG A 309 -20.31 -24.76 21.12
C ARG A 309 -19.08 -23.94 20.74
N ASN A 310 -18.77 -23.84 19.45
CA ASN A 310 -17.62 -23.09 18.98
C ASN A 310 -17.82 -21.58 19.17
N LEU A 311 -19.02 -21.03 18.94
CA LEU A 311 -19.21 -19.59 19.08
C LEU A 311 -19.10 -19.08 20.52
N TYR A 312 -19.66 -19.79 21.51
CA TYR A 312 -19.49 -19.39 22.92
C TYR A 312 -18.03 -19.44 23.36
N ASN A 313 -17.26 -20.43 22.91
CA ASN A 313 -15.83 -20.51 23.18
C ASN A 313 -15.08 -19.35 22.50
N ASN A 314 -15.36 -19.08 21.23
CA ASN A 314 -14.81 -17.97 20.47
C ASN A 314 -15.08 -16.63 21.15
N MET A 315 -16.31 -16.42 21.61
CA MET A 315 -16.71 -15.26 22.39
C MET A 315 -15.95 -15.19 23.73
N SER A 316 -15.82 -16.31 24.45
CA SER A 316 -15.02 -16.34 25.69
C SER A 316 -13.56 -15.95 25.46
N ILE A 317 -12.95 -16.36 24.34
CA ILE A 317 -11.60 -15.98 23.94
C ILE A 317 -11.52 -14.46 23.73
N VAL A 318 -12.44 -13.87 22.96
CA VAL A 318 -12.48 -12.42 22.72
C VAL A 318 -12.64 -11.65 24.03
N GLN A 319 -13.52 -12.10 24.92
CA GLN A 319 -13.76 -11.44 26.21
C GLN A 319 -12.53 -11.46 27.13
N LYS A 320 -11.71 -12.52 27.07
CA LYS A 320 -10.55 -12.70 27.94
C LYS A 320 -9.26 -12.13 27.36
N SER A 321 -9.26 -11.77 26.08
CA SER A 321 -8.09 -11.29 25.37
C SER A 321 -7.59 -9.95 25.93
N LYS A 322 -6.36 -9.94 26.45
CA LYS A 322 -5.69 -8.70 26.88
C LYS A 322 -5.36 -7.83 25.68
N PHE A 323 -5.04 -8.47 24.55
CA PHE A 323 -4.73 -7.77 23.32
C PHE A 323 -5.91 -6.91 22.85
N LEU A 324 -7.11 -7.48 22.76
CA LEU A 324 -8.28 -6.80 22.22
C LEU A 324 -8.84 -5.68 23.12
N ILE A 325 -8.66 -5.80 24.44
CA ILE A 325 -9.11 -4.79 25.42
C ILE A 325 -8.07 -3.67 25.59
N GLY A 326 -6.90 -3.80 24.95
CA GLY A 326 -5.84 -2.80 25.02
C GLY A 326 -6.19 -1.47 24.35
N LYS A 327 -5.44 -0.42 24.73
CA LYS A 327 -5.70 0.97 24.32
C LYS A 327 -5.44 1.25 22.84
N ASN A 328 -4.69 0.39 22.15
CA ASN A 328 -4.31 0.62 20.76
C ASN A 328 -5.22 -0.09 19.76
N VAL A 329 -6.22 -0.86 20.21
CA VAL A 329 -7.27 -1.39 19.36
C VAL A 329 -8.39 -0.36 19.29
N GLY A 330 -8.75 0.07 18.09
CA GLY A 330 -9.83 1.05 17.89
C GLY A 330 -11.12 0.41 17.42
N GLU A 331 -11.00 -0.67 16.67
CA GLU A 331 -12.12 -1.38 16.07
C GLU A 331 -11.86 -2.89 16.08
N ILE A 332 -12.88 -3.66 16.45
CA ILE A 332 -12.87 -5.12 16.37
C ILE A 332 -13.96 -5.55 15.39
N ILE A 333 -13.58 -6.28 14.34
CA ILE A 333 -14.49 -6.88 13.38
C ILE A 333 -14.58 -8.38 13.67
N LEU A 334 -15.73 -8.87 14.11
CA LEU A 334 -15.98 -10.29 14.34
C LEU A 334 -16.74 -10.88 13.16
N ASN A 335 -16.16 -11.84 12.44
CA ASN A 335 -16.87 -12.60 11.41
C ASN A 335 -17.52 -13.83 12.02
N ILE A 336 -18.86 -13.84 12.04
CA ILE A 336 -19.68 -14.94 12.54
C ILE A 336 -20.40 -15.57 11.34
N ASN A 337 -19.95 -16.75 10.95
CA ASN A 337 -20.51 -17.49 9.81
C ASN A 337 -21.79 -18.24 10.16
N GLU A 338 -21.92 -18.69 11.41
CA GLU A 338 -23.07 -19.44 11.89
C GLU A 338 -23.67 -18.79 13.15
N MET A 339 -24.97 -18.53 13.10
CA MET A 339 -25.70 -17.88 14.19
C MET A 339 -26.35 -18.92 15.10
N PRO A 340 -26.02 -18.95 16.41
CA PRO A 340 -26.81 -19.69 17.36
C PRO A 340 -28.16 -18.98 17.55
N ARG A 341 -29.12 -19.71 18.13
CA ARG A 341 -30.43 -19.14 18.46
C ARG A 341 -30.35 -18.01 19.48
N GLU A 342 -29.37 -18.06 20.39
CA GLU A 342 -29.16 -17.04 21.42
C GLU A 342 -27.65 -16.84 21.64
N ILE A 343 -27.22 -15.59 21.83
CA ILE A 343 -25.89 -15.25 22.34
C ILE A 343 -26.07 -14.42 23.60
N ASN A 344 -25.23 -14.70 24.59
CA ASN A 344 -25.10 -13.81 25.73
C ASN A 344 -24.44 -12.49 25.29
N THR A 345 -25.25 -11.47 25.03
CA THR A 345 -24.79 -10.18 24.51
C THR A 345 -24.05 -9.32 25.52
N SER A 346 -24.02 -9.74 26.79
CA SER A 346 -23.19 -9.10 27.82
C SER A 346 -21.71 -9.09 27.47
N ILE A 347 -21.24 -9.99 26.60
CA ILE A 347 -19.86 -9.98 26.12
C ILE A 347 -19.46 -8.63 25.50
N PHE A 348 -20.39 -8.00 24.77
CA PHE A 348 -20.11 -6.74 24.09
C PHE A 348 -20.07 -5.56 25.06
N ASN A 349 -20.63 -5.68 26.26
CA ASN A 349 -20.63 -4.61 27.26
C ASN A 349 -19.25 -4.35 27.86
N TYR A 350 -18.32 -5.31 27.75
CA TYR A 350 -16.96 -5.19 28.29
C TYR A 350 -15.96 -4.59 27.29
N MET A 351 -16.38 -4.37 26.04
CA MET A 351 -15.52 -3.81 24.99
C MET A 351 -15.71 -2.31 24.92
N ASN A 352 -14.67 -1.56 25.26
CA ASN A 352 -14.65 -0.09 25.14
C ASN A 352 -14.41 0.40 23.69
N VAL A 353 -14.23 -0.53 22.77
CA VAL A 353 -13.86 -0.28 21.37
C VAL A 353 -15.06 -0.50 20.46
N VAL A 354 -15.04 0.10 19.26
CA VAL A 354 -16.13 -0.09 18.31
C VAL A 354 -16.12 -1.55 17.84
N THR A 355 -17.17 -2.30 18.18
CA THR A 355 -17.32 -3.67 17.72
C THR A 355 -18.23 -3.71 16.51
N ILE A 356 -17.68 -4.15 15.38
CA ILE A 356 -18.44 -4.49 14.18
C ILE A 356 -18.61 -6.00 14.13
N VAL A 357 -19.83 -6.46 14.00
CA VAL A 357 -20.13 -7.89 13.82
C VAL A 357 -20.58 -8.13 12.39
N ARG A 358 -19.83 -8.94 11.65
CA ARG A 358 -20.18 -9.39 10.31
C ARG A 358 -20.85 -10.75 10.38
N CYS A 359 -22.07 -10.81 9.86
CA CYS A 359 -22.97 -11.95 9.98
C CYS A 359 -23.28 -12.51 8.60
N ARG A 360 -23.27 -13.85 8.45
CA ARG A 360 -23.79 -14.52 7.24
C ARG A 360 -25.08 -15.30 7.58
N LEU A 361 -26.16 -15.06 6.83
CA LEU A 361 -27.47 -15.76 6.86
C LEU A 361 -28.44 -15.47 8.05
N HIS A 362 -29.66 -16.01 7.94
CA HIS A 362 -30.96 -15.49 8.43
C HIS A 362 -31.04 -15.06 9.91
N PRO A 363 -31.37 -13.79 10.22
CA PRO A 363 -30.98 -13.20 11.51
C PRO A 363 -32.13 -12.69 12.38
N ASN A 364 -33.39 -12.89 12.00
CA ASN A 364 -34.47 -11.99 12.46
C ASN A 364 -34.54 -11.84 13.99
N ASP A 365 -34.29 -12.90 14.77
CA ASP A 365 -34.27 -12.81 16.23
C ASP A 365 -32.88 -12.51 16.81
N PHE A 366 -31.82 -12.77 16.06
CA PHE A 366 -30.46 -12.68 16.56
C PHE A 366 -29.91 -11.25 16.53
N ILE A 367 -30.14 -10.49 15.44
CA ILE A 367 -29.59 -9.12 15.32
C ILE A 367 -30.18 -8.19 16.38
N SER A 368 -31.44 -8.41 16.77
CA SER A 368 -32.10 -7.62 17.80
C SER A 368 -31.49 -7.82 19.20
N THR A 369 -30.67 -8.85 19.40
CA THR A 369 -30.00 -9.10 20.69
C THR A 369 -28.78 -8.21 20.91
N PHE A 370 -28.18 -7.65 19.85
CA PHE A 370 -26.97 -6.83 19.98
C PHE A 370 -27.24 -5.50 20.69
N PRO A 371 -26.36 -5.09 21.62
CA PRO A 371 -26.49 -3.80 22.28
C PRO A 371 -26.23 -2.66 21.28
N GLY A 372 -26.79 -1.47 21.54
CA GLY A 372 -26.83 -0.36 20.58
C GLY A 372 -25.46 0.20 20.15
N HIS A 373 -24.38 -0.07 20.89
CA HIS A 373 -23.02 0.34 20.50
C HIS A 373 -22.36 -0.61 19.49
N VAL A 374 -22.91 -1.82 19.31
CA VAL A 374 -22.41 -2.80 18.33
C VAL A 374 -22.99 -2.48 16.96
N GLN A 375 -22.12 -2.38 15.96
CA GLN A 375 -22.51 -2.15 14.57
C GLN A 375 -22.55 -3.48 13.82
N VAL A 376 -23.53 -3.68 12.94
CA VAL A 376 -23.72 -4.96 12.23
C VAL A 376 -23.55 -4.80 10.73
N ILE A 377 -22.71 -5.65 10.14
CA ILE A 377 -22.63 -5.89 8.69
C ILE A 377 -23.37 -7.19 8.42
N LEU A 378 -24.51 -7.12 7.74
CA LEU A 378 -25.31 -8.29 7.43
C LEU A 378 -25.09 -8.74 5.98
N GLU A 379 -24.60 -9.97 5.82
CA GLU A 379 -24.43 -10.64 4.53
C GLU A 379 -25.53 -11.69 4.31
N LEU A 380 -26.33 -11.48 3.27
CA LEU A 380 -27.41 -12.35 2.84
C LEU A 380 -26.98 -13.04 1.54
N CYS A 381 -27.05 -14.37 1.51
CA CYS A 381 -26.54 -15.17 0.40
C CYS A 381 -27.58 -16.18 -0.06
N ASN A 382 -27.88 -16.23 -1.36
CA ASN A 382 -28.83 -17.19 -1.95
C ASN A 382 -30.22 -17.20 -1.28
N VAL A 383 -30.70 -16.02 -0.89
CA VAL A 383 -32.01 -15.87 -0.23
C VAL A 383 -32.95 -15.02 -1.07
N ARG A 384 -34.24 -15.31 -0.94
CA ARG A 384 -35.32 -14.46 -1.45
C ARG A 384 -35.63 -13.39 -0.42
N ILE A 385 -35.62 -12.14 -0.87
CA ILE A 385 -35.80 -10.97 -0.02
C ILE A 385 -37.21 -10.43 -0.24
N ASN A 386 -37.94 -10.32 0.87
CA ASN A 386 -39.20 -9.60 0.98
C ASN A 386 -39.07 -8.47 2.02
N ASP A 387 -40.05 -7.56 2.02
CA ASP A 387 -40.06 -6.31 2.80
C ASP A 387 -39.82 -6.52 4.32
N GLY A 388 -40.21 -7.68 4.87
CA GLY A 388 -40.12 -7.98 6.31
C GLY A 388 -38.71 -8.28 6.84
N ILE A 389 -37.73 -8.58 5.98
CA ILE A 389 -36.37 -8.99 6.44
C ILE A 389 -35.53 -7.77 6.88
N LEU A 390 -35.84 -6.57 6.38
CA LEU A 390 -34.96 -5.39 6.49
C LEU A 390 -35.49 -4.30 7.42
N SER A 391 -36.69 -4.44 7.97
CA SER A 391 -37.48 -3.32 8.49
C SER A 391 -37.26 -2.93 9.97
N SER A 392 -36.34 -3.55 10.72
CA SER A 392 -36.41 -3.43 12.20
C SER A 392 -35.10 -3.26 12.99
N HIS A 393 -33.92 -3.16 12.36
CA HIS A 393 -32.66 -3.26 13.12
C HIS A 393 -31.81 -1.98 13.07
N PRO A 394 -31.81 -1.14 14.13
CA PRO A 394 -31.09 0.14 14.15
C PRO A 394 -29.56 -0.03 14.08
N ASN A 395 -29.04 -1.19 14.49
CA ASN A 395 -27.60 -1.46 14.58
C ASN A 395 -26.98 -1.88 13.22
N ILE A 396 -27.79 -2.18 12.21
CA ILE A 396 -27.27 -2.56 10.88
C ILE A 396 -26.73 -1.32 10.18
N ILE A 397 -25.43 -1.34 9.86
CA ILE A 397 -24.74 -0.25 9.16
C ILE A 397 -24.42 -0.59 7.70
N GLU A 398 -24.35 -1.87 7.36
CA GLU A 398 -24.04 -2.33 6.00
C GLU A 398 -24.84 -3.59 5.66
N LEU A 399 -25.40 -3.61 4.45
CA LEU A 399 -26.07 -4.77 3.87
C LEU A 399 -25.31 -5.25 2.65
N VAL A 400 -25.03 -6.55 2.60
CA VAL A 400 -24.39 -7.21 1.46
C VAL A 400 -25.31 -8.33 0.98
N PHE A 401 -25.80 -8.22 -0.24
CA PHE A 401 -26.63 -9.23 -0.88
C PHE A 401 -25.80 -9.95 -1.94
N ILE A 402 -25.72 -11.27 -1.82
CA ILE A 402 -24.95 -12.14 -2.72
C ILE A 402 -25.92 -13.14 -3.33
N GLU A 403 -26.07 -13.10 -4.66
CA GLU A 403 -26.93 -14.05 -5.39
C GLU A 403 -28.37 -14.09 -4.85
N CYS A 404 -28.88 -12.94 -4.38
CA CYS A 404 -30.22 -12.82 -3.83
C CYS A 404 -31.25 -12.46 -4.90
N GLU A 405 -32.51 -12.83 -4.66
CA GLU A 405 -33.67 -12.50 -5.49
C GLU A 405 -34.63 -11.61 -4.70
N PHE A 406 -34.96 -10.42 -5.20
CA PHE A 406 -35.88 -9.49 -4.55
C PHE A 406 -37.30 -9.65 -5.13
N GLU A 407 -38.24 -10.04 -4.28
CA GLU A 407 -39.63 -10.34 -4.69
C GLU A 407 -40.60 -9.18 -4.43
N SER A 408 -40.21 -8.19 -3.64
CA SER A 408 -40.99 -7.00 -3.34
C SER A 408 -40.14 -5.73 -3.43
N ASP A 409 -40.80 -4.58 -3.58
CA ASP A 409 -40.14 -3.28 -3.43
C ASP A 409 -39.46 -3.21 -2.06
N ILE A 410 -38.26 -2.64 -2.02
CA ILE A 410 -37.48 -2.47 -0.79
C ILE A 410 -37.10 -1.01 -0.65
N LEU A 411 -37.37 -0.44 0.53
CA LEU A 411 -36.84 0.84 0.93
C LEU A 411 -35.69 0.64 1.93
N PHE A 412 -34.47 0.95 1.51
CA PHE A 412 -33.31 0.85 2.41
C PHE A 412 -33.37 1.93 3.49
N LEU A 413 -33.13 1.52 4.74
CA LEU A 413 -33.25 2.37 5.92
C LEU A 413 -32.18 3.48 6.00
N ASN A 414 -32.51 4.56 6.72
CA ASN A 414 -31.67 5.77 6.84
C ASN A 414 -30.38 5.57 7.64
N ASN A 415 -30.32 4.54 8.49
CA ASN A 415 -29.16 4.23 9.34
C ASN A 415 -28.05 3.49 8.58
N LEU A 416 -28.34 2.98 7.38
CA LEU A 416 -27.35 2.28 6.56
C LEU A 416 -26.29 3.24 6.02
N LYS A 417 -25.02 2.91 6.25
CA LYS A 417 -23.88 3.58 5.63
C LYS A 417 -23.57 3.01 4.25
N SER A 418 -23.77 1.72 4.04
CA SER A 418 -23.35 1.00 2.83
C SER A 418 -24.34 -0.08 2.39
N VAL A 419 -24.56 -0.22 1.08
CA VAL A 419 -25.33 -1.32 0.50
C VAL A 419 -24.57 -1.91 -0.70
N LYS A 420 -24.42 -3.24 -0.72
CA LYS A 420 -23.76 -3.97 -1.80
C LYS A 420 -24.68 -5.03 -2.38
N LEU A 421 -24.86 -5.02 -3.70
CA LEU A 421 -25.62 -6.00 -4.47
C LEU A 421 -24.66 -6.74 -5.40
N LEU A 422 -24.42 -8.01 -5.13
CA LEU A 422 -23.51 -8.87 -5.88
C LEU A 422 -24.30 -10.00 -6.53
N ARG A 423 -24.22 -10.12 -7.86
CA ARG A 423 -24.87 -11.19 -8.62
C ARG A 423 -26.37 -11.36 -8.31
N SER A 424 -27.04 -10.30 -7.88
CA SER A 424 -28.42 -10.32 -7.38
C SER A 424 -29.42 -9.85 -8.44
N THR A 425 -30.69 -10.22 -8.28
CA THR A 425 -31.74 -9.91 -9.26
C THR A 425 -33.02 -9.42 -8.60
N THR A 426 -33.70 -8.45 -9.20
CA THR A 426 -35.07 -8.10 -8.84
C THR A 426 -36.05 -8.76 -9.81
N ILE A 427 -37.23 -9.15 -9.31
CA ILE A 427 -38.36 -9.53 -10.18
C ILE A 427 -38.81 -8.32 -11.02
N ASP A 428 -39.41 -8.57 -12.17
CA ASP A 428 -39.88 -7.50 -13.05
C ASP A 428 -40.95 -6.64 -12.35
N GLY A 429 -40.74 -5.32 -12.34
CA GLY A 429 -41.60 -4.35 -11.65
C GLY A 429 -41.14 -3.99 -10.24
N VAL A 430 -40.26 -4.79 -9.63
CA VAL A 430 -39.70 -4.51 -8.30
C VAL A 430 -38.63 -3.41 -8.38
N ILE A 431 -38.72 -2.45 -7.47
CA ILE A 431 -37.82 -1.30 -7.35
C ILE A 431 -37.12 -1.32 -5.98
N LEU A 432 -35.80 -1.24 -5.98
CA LEU A 432 -35.02 -1.02 -4.76
C LEU A 432 -34.73 0.47 -4.61
N THR A 433 -35.20 1.07 -3.52
CA THR A 433 -35.05 2.50 -3.23
C THR A 433 -33.97 2.74 -2.19
N PHE A 434 -32.96 3.52 -2.57
CA PHE A 434 -31.85 3.86 -1.70
C PHE A 434 -32.07 5.21 -1.04
N ASN A 435 -31.85 5.28 0.27
CA ASN A 435 -31.96 6.54 1.00
C ASN A 435 -30.75 7.47 0.77
N ARG A 436 -31.00 8.78 0.73
CA ARG A 436 -30.00 9.85 0.58
C ARG A 436 -28.84 9.82 1.60
N ASN A 437 -29.04 9.19 2.75
CA ASN A 437 -28.03 9.09 3.80
C ASN A 437 -26.98 7.99 3.53
N ILE A 438 -27.26 7.06 2.61
CA ILE A 438 -26.35 5.98 2.25
C ILE A 438 -25.10 6.57 1.60
N GLN A 439 -23.94 6.26 2.17
CA GLN A 439 -22.66 6.81 1.74
C GLN A 439 -22.04 5.98 0.60
N ARG A 440 -22.27 4.67 0.59
CA ARG A 440 -21.67 3.75 -0.37
C ARG A 440 -22.71 2.81 -0.97
N ILE A 441 -22.75 2.74 -2.30
CA ILE A 441 -23.58 1.78 -3.03
C ILE A 441 -22.70 1.07 -4.04
N MET A 442 -22.77 -0.25 -4.05
CA MET A 442 -22.08 -1.08 -5.04
C MET A 442 -23.06 -2.07 -5.64
N ILE A 443 -23.17 -2.07 -6.97
CA ILE A 443 -24.02 -3.00 -7.72
C ILE A 443 -23.12 -3.66 -8.75
N GLU A 444 -22.88 -4.96 -8.57
CA GLU A 444 -21.98 -5.74 -9.42
C GLU A 444 -22.69 -6.97 -9.95
N SER A 445 -22.60 -7.17 -11.26
CA SER A 445 -23.19 -8.29 -11.98
C SER A 445 -24.66 -8.55 -11.62
N SER A 446 -25.43 -7.49 -11.39
CA SER A 446 -26.80 -7.56 -10.87
C SER A 446 -27.80 -6.98 -11.87
N LYS A 447 -29.06 -7.41 -11.80
CA LYS A 447 -30.17 -6.96 -12.68
C LYS A 447 -31.29 -6.38 -11.81
N GLY A 448 -31.88 -5.25 -12.22
CA GLY A 448 -33.06 -4.73 -11.55
C GLY A 448 -33.33 -3.26 -11.80
N GLN A 449 -34.32 -2.73 -11.09
CA GLN A 449 -34.69 -1.31 -11.09
C GLN A 449 -34.26 -0.69 -9.76
N PHE A 450 -33.49 0.38 -9.83
CA PHE A 450 -32.89 1.03 -8.66
C PHE A 450 -33.31 2.50 -8.63
N ASN A 451 -34.04 2.91 -7.60
CA ASN A 451 -34.36 4.29 -7.35
C ASN A 451 -33.26 4.92 -6.48
N LEU A 452 -32.55 5.88 -7.06
CA LEU A 452 -31.48 6.63 -6.43
C LEU A 452 -31.89 8.09 -6.16
N SER A 453 -33.19 8.41 -6.23
CA SER A 453 -33.71 9.76 -5.99
C SER A 453 -33.17 10.32 -4.67
N GLY A 454 -32.34 11.37 -4.75
CA GLY A 454 -31.68 11.98 -3.59
C GLY A 454 -30.22 11.56 -3.39
N ILE A 455 -29.66 10.69 -4.23
CA ILE A 455 -28.26 10.25 -4.22
C ILE A 455 -27.60 10.70 -5.52
N GLY A 456 -26.62 11.60 -5.43
CA GLY A 456 -25.76 11.96 -6.56
C GLY A 456 -26.47 12.54 -7.79
N GLY A 457 -27.74 12.99 -7.67
CA GLY A 457 -28.52 13.56 -8.77
C GLY A 457 -29.17 12.53 -9.71
N PHE A 458 -29.15 11.24 -9.37
CA PHE A 458 -29.82 10.21 -10.15
C PHE A 458 -31.27 10.05 -9.72
N ASN A 459 -32.18 9.88 -10.68
CA ASN A 459 -33.55 9.48 -10.41
C ASN A 459 -33.62 7.95 -10.35
N ARG A 460 -33.53 7.30 -11.51
CA ARG A 460 -33.70 5.84 -11.62
C ARG A 460 -32.67 5.22 -12.55
N ILE A 461 -32.14 4.08 -12.14
CA ILE A 461 -31.24 3.24 -12.94
C ILE A 461 -31.94 1.90 -13.20
N ASP A 462 -32.10 1.56 -14.48
CA ASP A 462 -32.62 0.26 -14.90
C ASP A 462 -31.49 -0.58 -15.51
N ILE A 463 -31.11 -1.67 -14.83
CA ILE A 463 -30.08 -2.60 -15.29
C ILE A 463 -30.76 -3.86 -15.83
N LYS A 464 -30.73 -4.04 -17.16
CA LYS A 464 -31.45 -5.11 -17.87
C LYS A 464 -30.69 -6.43 -18.00
N LYS A 465 -29.35 -6.40 -17.97
CA LYS A 465 -28.49 -7.57 -18.14
C LYS A 465 -27.62 -7.77 -16.91
N LYS A 466 -27.52 -9.02 -16.45
CA LYS A 466 -26.73 -9.42 -15.28
C LYS A 466 -25.22 -9.39 -15.55
N ASN A 467 -24.80 -9.63 -16.78
CA ASN A 467 -23.39 -9.90 -17.09
C ASN A 467 -22.59 -8.59 -17.23
N LYS A 468 -21.49 -8.48 -16.48
CA LYS A 468 -20.48 -7.39 -16.55
C LYS A 468 -21.00 -6.01 -16.17
N THR A 469 -22.06 -5.91 -15.38
CA THR A 469 -22.52 -4.63 -14.86
C THR A 469 -21.73 -4.25 -13.62
N PHE A 470 -21.23 -3.02 -13.58
CA PHE A 470 -20.57 -2.48 -12.40
C PHE A 470 -21.02 -1.03 -12.21
N PHE A 471 -21.67 -0.79 -11.07
CA PHE A 471 -22.01 0.54 -10.61
C PHE A 471 -21.46 0.72 -9.21
N LYS A 472 -20.70 1.79 -9.01
CA LYS A 472 -20.15 2.17 -7.71
C LYS A 472 -20.46 3.64 -7.45
N TYR A 473 -21.07 3.91 -6.31
CA TYR A 473 -21.28 5.24 -5.77
C TYR A 473 -20.61 5.34 -4.40
N GLU A 474 -19.91 6.44 -4.17
CA GLU A 474 -19.22 6.74 -2.92
C GLU A 474 -19.32 8.24 -2.65
N LYS A 475 -19.99 8.59 -1.56
CA LYS A 475 -20.15 9.97 -1.09
C LYS A 475 -18.81 10.45 -0.55
N LYS A 476 -18.16 11.39 -1.24
CA LYS A 476 -16.97 12.08 -0.72
C LYS A 476 -17.41 13.21 0.20
N GLU A 477 -16.93 13.21 1.44
CA GLU A 477 -17.07 14.38 2.30
C GLU A 477 -16.22 15.53 1.74
N LYS A 478 -16.78 16.73 1.67
CA LYS A 478 -16.08 17.94 1.23
C LYS A 478 -15.01 18.29 2.28
N TYR A 479 -13.79 17.80 2.12
CA TYR A 479 -12.64 18.48 2.69
C TYR A 479 -12.32 19.68 1.80
N TYR A 480 -12.17 20.86 2.40
CA TYR A 480 -11.84 22.12 1.73
C TYR A 480 -10.54 21.99 0.93
N CYS A 481 -10.64 21.68 -0.36
CA CYS A 481 -9.71 22.10 -1.40
C CYS A 481 -10.38 21.90 -2.76
N TRP A 482 -10.03 22.74 -3.74
CA TRP A 482 -10.86 23.03 -4.90
C TRP A 482 -11.10 21.82 -5.84
N MET A 483 -12.33 21.77 -6.38
CA MET A 483 -12.86 20.87 -7.42
C MET A 483 -12.69 19.35 -7.16
N CYS A 484 -13.76 18.69 -6.70
CA CYS A 484 -13.85 17.23 -6.71
C CYS A 484 -14.84 16.75 -7.77
N TRP A 485 -14.34 15.91 -8.69
CA TRP A 485 -15.12 15.14 -9.63
C TRP A 485 -15.71 13.91 -8.91
N THR A 486 -16.99 13.62 -9.15
CA THR A 486 -17.62 12.33 -8.88
C THR A 486 -16.94 11.29 -9.77
N CYS A 487 -16.19 10.33 -9.20
CA CYS A 487 -15.67 9.22 -10.00
C CYS A 487 -16.81 8.24 -10.24
N ILE A 488 -17.36 8.26 -11.45
CA ILE A 488 -18.31 7.27 -11.95
C ILE A 488 -17.56 6.49 -13.03
N SER A 489 -17.23 5.23 -12.77
CA SER A 489 -16.81 4.31 -13.83
C SER A 489 -18.05 3.52 -14.27
N MET A 490 -18.56 3.79 -15.46
CA MET A 490 -19.56 2.92 -16.11
C MET A 490 -18.90 2.24 -17.32
N GLU A 491 -18.86 0.91 -17.30
CA GLU A 491 -18.52 0.11 -18.47
C GLU A 491 -19.80 -0.50 -19.06
N GLN A 492 -20.21 0.02 -20.22
CA GLN A 492 -21.22 -0.47 -21.18
C GLN A 492 -22.74 -0.48 -20.84
N TYR A 493 -23.50 0.14 -21.76
CA TYR A 493 -24.96 0.11 -22.00
C TYR A 493 -25.90 0.08 -20.77
N THR A 494 -25.87 1.14 -19.97
CA THR A 494 -26.95 1.48 -19.02
C THR A 494 -27.84 2.53 -19.67
N LEU A 495 -29.14 2.26 -19.82
CA LEU A 495 -30.09 3.28 -20.23
C LEU A 495 -30.45 4.11 -19.00
N ILE A 496 -29.82 5.28 -18.86
CA ILE A 496 -30.16 6.23 -17.79
C ILE A 496 -31.34 7.06 -18.29
N ARG A 497 -32.53 6.87 -17.71
CA ARG A 497 -33.61 7.86 -17.83
C ARG A 497 -33.41 8.87 -16.71
N THR A 498 -32.77 9.99 -17.05
CA THR A 498 -32.67 11.16 -16.16
C THR A 498 -34.03 11.78 -15.94
#